data_AF-A0A352Q6D6-F1
#
_entry.id   AF-A0A352Q6D6-F1
#
_cell.length_a   1.000
_cell.length_b   1.000
_cell.length_c   1.000
_cell.angle_alpha   90.00
_cell.angle_beta   90.00
_cell.angle_gamma   90.00
#
_symmetry.space_group_name_H-M   'P 1'
#
loop_
_entity.id
_entity.type
_entity.pdbx_description
1 polymer ?
#
loop_
_entity_poly.entity_id
_entity_poly.type
_entity_poly.pdbx_seq_one_letter_code
_entity_poly.pdbx_strand_id
1 'polypeptide(L)'
;MLFRLAANIMSKNRPIKIILRSCGRGVLYLVVLPLCLLAPLHLRAEADNAGKSYRDLEHLFVLANLEFTLLHEFGHALIDDLQLPVFGMEEDAADRIAIIAMLGVRRFEPEQQMIPWLLAVATDWYTEWELRDRLRTGAAYWDNHRLEIQRFHNVVCLVYGSNPEVFDDLMDTRFLPFERAVNCEYEYKQAQRALRWASEQHGYKAGETPDADRVKVSYKTPNNALGKMLLGWVQSSGMVETRARQMATRFRFPRPISIDFENCGSSSDAYWHQPTATITVCYELLGHFLKMAKYPLNNPDRACQIPLVRVYLSERLGCPEEQSKTGEKMDNKTEQEVEQKTGR
;
A
#
# COMPACT_ATOMS: atom_id res chain seq x y z
N MET A 1 -16.06 -40.66 -44.74
CA MET A 1 -17.22 -40.62 -43.81
C MET A 1 -17.68 -39.17 -43.76
N LEU A 2 -18.84 -38.92 -44.36
CA LEU A 2 -19.35 -37.65 -44.89
C LEU A 2 -19.92 -36.73 -43.78
N PHE A 3 -19.61 -35.42 -43.84
CA PHE A 3 -20.50 -34.26 -44.08
C PHE A 3 -21.33 -33.65 -42.92
N ARG A 4 -21.30 -32.31 -42.97
CA ARG A 4 -22.14 -31.24 -42.37
C ARG A 4 -23.65 -31.53 -42.26
N LEU A 5 -24.34 -30.88 -41.30
CA LEU A 5 -25.64 -30.18 -41.47
C LEU A 5 -26.01 -29.42 -40.16
N ALA A 6 -26.04 -28.08 -40.18
CA ALA A 6 -27.22 -27.18 -40.17
C ALA A 6 -27.90 -27.04 -38.78
N ALA A 7 -27.92 -25.88 -38.12
CA ALA A 7 -28.63 -24.62 -38.41
C ALA A 7 -30.17 -24.68 -38.18
N ASN A 8 -30.67 -23.67 -37.45
CA ASN A 8 -32.05 -23.20 -37.26
C ASN A 8 -33.00 -24.00 -36.36
N ILE A 9 -33.42 -23.38 -35.24
CA ILE A 9 -34.82 -22.90 -35.08
C ILE A 9 -34.81 -21.56 -34.32
N MET A 10 -35.13 -20.49 -35.04
CA MET A 10 -35.61 -19.22 -34.49
C MET A 10 -36.99 -19.35 -33.87
N SER A 11 -37.28 -18.45 -32.92
CA SER A 11 -38.59 -17.85 -32.66
C SER A 11 -39.69 -18.74 -32.05
N LYS A 12 -40.06 -18.40 -30.80
CA LYS A 12 -41.42 -17.94 -30.50
C LYS A 12 -41.49 -17.30 -29.11
N ASN A 13 -41.43 -15.97 -29.10
CA ASN A 13 -42.07 -15.16 -28.06
C ASN A 13 -43.57 -15.49 -28.05
N ARG A 14 -44.11 -15.96 -26.92
CA ARG A 14 -45.55 -15.93 -26.65
C ARG A 14 -45.77 -15.39 -25.24
N PRO A 15 -46.55 -14.30 -25.08
CA PRO A 15 -46.97 -13.85 -23.76
C PRO A 15 -47.95 -14.87 -23.17
N ILE A 16 -47.66 -15.34 -21.96
CA ILE A 16 -48.55 -16.21 -21.19
C ILE A 16 -49.73 -15.35 -20.71
N LYS A 17 -50.90 -15.55 -21.32
CA LYS A 17 -52.18 -15.03 -20.82
C LYS A 17 -52.56 -15.82 -19.56
N ILE A 18 -52.49 -15.19 -18.39
CA ILE A 18 -53.06 -15.72 -17.16
C ILE A 18 -54.57 -15.45 -17.19
N ILE A 19 -55.37 -16.51 -17.36
CA ILE A 19 -56.82 -16.48 -17.24
C ILE A 19 -57.16 -16.81 -15.79
N LEU A 20 -57.57 -15.80 -15.01
CA LEU A 20 -58.16 -16.01 -13.68
C LEU A 20 -59.63 -16.43 -13.85
N ARG A 21 -59.92 -17.72 -13.66
CA ARG A 21 -61.28 -18.21 -13.38
C ARG A 21 -61.45 -18.33 -11.86
N SER A 22 -62.38 -17.56 -11.30
CA SER A 22 -62.80 -17.74 -9.90
C SER A 22 -63.61 -19.02 -9.77
N CYS A 23 -63.21 -19.91 -8.88
CA CYS A 23 -64.08 -20.96 -8.36
C CYS A 23 -63.94 -21.03 -6.83
N GLY A 24 -65.05 -21.38 -6.18
CA GLY A 24 -65.34 -21.10 -4.78
C GLY A 24 -64.40 -21.71 -3.74
N ARG A 25 -64.35 -20.99 -2.60
CA ARG A 25 -64.26 -21.48 -1.22
C ARG A 25 -63.42 -22.75 -0.98
N GLY A 26 -62.19 -22.54 -0.53
CA GLY A 26 -61.39 -23.58 0.14
C GLY A 26 -59.96 -23.13 0.41
N VAL A 27 -59.68 -22.79 1.67
CA VAL A 27 -58.36 -22.73 2.34
C VAL A 27 -57.20 -22.11 1.55
N LEU A 28 -56.93 -20.83 1.84
CA LEU A 28 -55.75 -20.10 1.40
C LEU A 28 -54.49 -20.64 2.12
N TYR A 29 -53.81 -21.63 1.55
CA TYR A 29 -52.39 -21.86 1.85
C TYR A 29 -51.61 -20.70 1.23
N LEU A 30 -51.32 -19.69 2.05
CA LEU A 30 -50.29 -18.69 1.79
C LEU A 30 -48.96 -19.43 1.60
N VAL A 31 -48.59 -19.71 0.34
CA VAL A 31 -47.20 -19.98 -0.01
C VAL A 31 -46.46 -18.65 0.06
N VAL A 32 -46.17 -18.20 1.28
CA VAL A 32 -45.11 -17.23 1.55
C VAL A 32 -43.81 -18.03 1.42
N LEU A 33 -43.34 -18.14 0.18
CA LEU A 33 -42.00 -18.64 -0.11
C LEU A 33 -41.00 -17.76 0.67
N PRO A 34 -40.01 -18.35 1.36
CA PRO A 34 -39.33 -17.71 2.48
C PRO A 34 -38.30 -16.69 1.98
N LEU A 35 -38.72 -15.47 1.69
CA LEU A 35 -37.82 -14.35 1.45
C LEU A 35 -36.95 -14.03 2.69
N CYS A 36 -37.36 -14.49 3.88
CA CYS A 36 -36.62 -14.31 5.13
C CYS A 36 -35.44 -15.28 5.37
N LEU A 37 -35.27 -16.36 4.58
CA LEU A 37 -34.14 -17.29 4.75
C LEU A 37 -32.89 -16.89 3.95
N LEU A 38 -33.02 -16.00 2.97
CA LEU A 38 -31.89 -15.48 2.18
C LEU A 38 -31.19 -14.30 2.87
N ALA A 39 -31.93 -13.44 3.57
CA ALA A 39 -31.37 -12.30 4.32
C ALA A 39 -30.24 -12.67 5.32
N PRO A 40 -30.37 -13.72 6.16
CA PRO A 40 -29.29 -14.09 7.09
C PRO A 40 -28.06 -14.71 6.40
N LEU A 41 -28.22 -15.29 5.21
CA LEU A 41 -27.09 -15.83 4.42
C LEU A 41 -26.31 -14.70 3.73
N HIS A 42 -27.00 -13.69 3.20
CA HIS A 42 -26.36 -12.53 2.60
C HIS A 42 -25.59 -11.70 3.62
N LEU A 43 -26.19 -11.39 4.78
CA LEU A 43 -25.50 -10.66 5.86
C LEU A 43 -24.23 -11.39 6.34
N ARG A 44 -24.27 -12.72 6.42
CA ARG A 44 -23.12 -13.52 6.85
C ARG A 44 -22.01 -13.55 5.81
N ALA A 45 -22.36 -13.73 4.54
CA ALA A 45 -21.39 -13.68 3.44
C ALA A 45 -20.74 -12.29 3.31
N GLU A 46 -21.49 -11.23 3.51
CA GLU A 46 -20.99 -9.85 3.48
C GLU A 46 -20.06 -9.55 4.66
N ALA A 47 -20.41 -10.00 5.87
CA ALA A 47 -19.52 -9.91 7.04
C ALA A 47 -18.25 -10.76 6.90
N ASP A 48 -18.35 -11.97 6.35
CA ASP A 48 -17.20 -12.85 6.12
C ASP A 48 -16.26 -12.26 5.03
N ASN A 49 -16.82 -11.67 3.97
CA ASN A 49 -16.05 -10.98 2.93
C ASN A 49 -15.38 -9.71 3.44
N ALA A 50 -16.09 -8.87 4.22
CA ALA A 50 -15.51 -7.70 4.86
C ALA A 50 -14.36 -8.10 5.81
N GLY A 51 -14.57 -9.13 6.63
CA GLY A 51 -13.54 -9.68 7.52
C GLY A 51 -12.33 -10.26 6.78
N LYS A 52 -12.51 -10.79 5.56
CA LYS A 52 -11.40 -11.19 4.70
C LYS A 52 -10.65 -9.97 4.15
N SER A 53 -11.37 -8.99 3.62
CA SER A 53 -10.82 -7.76 3.06
C SER A 53 -9.93 -7.00 4.05
N TYR A 54 -10.38 -6.90 5.32
CA TYR A 54 -9.61 -6.25 6.38
C TYR A 54 -8.31 -6.99 6.71
N ARG A 55 -8.36 -8.33 6.82
CA ARG A 55 -7.16 -9.14 7.05
C ARG A 55 -6.18 -9.06 5.89
N ASP A 56 -6.69 -8.99 4.67
CA ASP A 56 -5.88 -8.83 3.47
C ASP A 56 -5.17 -7.47 3.47
N LEU A 57 -5.83 -6.39 3.91
CA LEU A 57 -5.20 -5.07 4.06
C LEU A 57 -4.16 -5.05 5.18
N GLU A 58 -4.47 -5.59 6.36
CA GLU A 58 -3.53 -5.68 7.49
C GLU A 58 -2.26 -6.44 7.08
N HIS A 59 -2.42 -7.58 6.42
CA HIS A 59 -1.31 -8.40 5.92
C HIS A 59 -0.45 -7.63 4.90
N LEU A 60 -1.10 -6.98 3.92
CA LEU A 60 -0.41 -6.16 2.92
C LEU A 60 0.35 -5.00 3.57
N PHE A 61 -0.27 -4.31 4.53
CA PHE A 61 0.31 -3.14 5.19
C PHE A 61 1.54 -3.51 6.02
N VAL A 62 1.47 -4.61 6.79
CA VAL A 62 2.60 -5.11 7.59
C VAL A 62 3.77 -5.49 6.69
N LEU A 63 3.52 -6.27 5.63
CA LEU A 63 4.60 -6.73 4.76
C LEU A 63 5.20 -5.58 3.93
N ALA A 64 4.38 -4.63 3.48
CA ALA A 64 4.88 -3.49 2.71
C ALA A 64 5.80 -2.59 3.52
N ASN A 65 5.40 -2.27 4.75
CA ASN A 65 6.23 -1.45 5.63
C ASN A 65 7.46 -2.22 6.13
N LEU A 66 7.34 -3.53 6.41
CA LEU A 66 8.51 -4.37 6.69
C LEU A 66 9.51 -4.36 5.52
N GLU A 67 9.04 -4.46 4.28
CA GLU A 67 9.93 -4.41 3.12
C GLU A 67 10.66 -3.07 3.03
N PHE A 68 9.92 -1.96 3.20
CA PHE A 68 10.50 -0.63 3.18
C PHE A 68 11.56 -0.48 4.27
N THR A 69 11.22 -0.81 5.51
CA THR A 69 12.16 -0.75 6.64
C THR A 69 13.38 -1.64 6.41
N LEU A 70 13.20 -2.88 5.94
CA LEU A 70 14.35 -3.76 5.64
C LEU A 70 15.28 -3.15 4.59
N LEU A 71 14.72 -2.55 3.54
CA LEU A 71 15.51 -1.89 2.49
C LEU A 71 16.15 -0.58 2.97
N HIS A 72 15.54 0.10 3.93
CA HIS A 72 16.10 1.26 4.62
C HIS A 72 17.33 0.85 5.46
N GLU A 73 17.23 -0.22 6.25
CA GLU A 73 18.37 -0.75 7.00
C GLU A 73 19.50 -1.27 6.10
N PHE A 74 19.15 -1.84 4.94
CA PHE A 74 20.15 -2.10 3.92
C PHE A 74 20.78 -0.83 3.35
N GLY A 75 20.05 0.29 3.30
CA GLY A 75 20.60 1.60 2.97
C GLY A 75 21.76 1.96 3.89
N HIS A 76 21.58 1.83 5.21
CA HIS A 76 22.65 2.02 6.19
C HIS A 76 23.80 1.03 5.98
N ALA A 77 23.50 -0.26 5.78
CA ALA A 77 24.53 -1.25 5.50
C ALA A 77 25.34 -0.92 4.23
N LEU A 78 24.70 -0.45 3.16
CA LEU A 78 25.38 -0.02 1.94
C LEU A 78 26.26 1.20 2.20
N ILE A 79 25.75 2.21 2.92
CA ILE A 79 26.50 3.44 3.24
C ILE A 79 27.74 3.09 4.08
N ASP A 80 27.56 2.32 5.14
CA ASP A 80 28.61 1.89 6.06
C ASP A 80 29.61 0.94 5.39
N ASP A 81 29.19 -0.24 4.94
CA ASP A 81 30.13 -1.27 4.47
C ASP A 81 30.78 -0.93 3.13
N LEU A 82 30.10 -0.17 2.26
CA LEU A 82 30.64 0.21 0.95
C LEU A 82 31.20 1.63 0.92
N GLN A 83 31.14 2.35 2.05
CA GLN A 83 31.65 3.70 2.22
C GLN A 83 31.04 4.67 1.19
N LEU A 84 29.72 4.59 0.98
CA LEU A 84 29.04 5.46 0.04
C LEU A 84 29.05 6.90 0.60
N PRO A 85 29.41 7.92 -0.22
CA PRO A 85 29.44 9.29 0.25
C PRO A 85 28.02 9.83 0.49
N VAL A 86 27.81 10.44 1.65
CA VAL A 86 26.56 11.11 2.05
C VAL A 86 26.86 12.58 2.39
N PHE A 87 26.30 13.51 1.61
CA PHE A 87 26.45 14.96 1.85
C PHE A 87 25.29 15.57 2.67
N GLY A 88 24.20 14.83 2.85
CA GLY A 88 22.99 15.27 3.55
C GLY A 88 22.71 14.42 4.79
N MET A 89 21.43 14.23 5.12
CA MET A 89 21.02 13.33 6.20
C MET A 89 21.12 11.88 5.71
N GLU A 90 21.73 11.01 6.51
CA GLU A 90 21.87 9.58 6.18
C GLU A 90 20.51 8.88 6.07
N GLU A 91 19.59 9.21 6.97
CA GLU A 91 18.21 8.69 6.96
C GLU A 91 17.46 8.98 5.65
N ASP A 92 17.70 10.15 5.06
CA ASP A 92 17.12 10.49 3.76
C ASP A 92 17.71 9.66 2.63
N ALA A 93 19.01 9.39 2.70
CA ALA A 93 19.69 8.54 1.73
C ALA A 93 19.16 7.10 1.85
N ALA A 94 19.00 6.59 3.07
CA ALA A 94 18.42 5.28 3.36
C ALA A 94 16.98 5.16 2.83
N ASP A 95 16.11 6.16 3.11
CA ASP A 95 14.74 6.21 2.57
C ASP A 95 14.70 6.21 1.03
N ARG A 96 15.57 7.01 0.40
CA ARG A 96 15.68 7.07 -1.07
C ARG A 96 16.18 5.76 -1.65
N ILE A 97 17.16 5.11 -1.02
CA ILE A 97 17.61 3.77 -1.41
C ILE A 97 16.45 2.79 -1.31
N ALA A 98 15.72 2.80 -0.19
CA ALA A 98 14.63 1.88 0.08
C ALA A 98 13.53 1.94 -0.99
N ILE A 99 13.00 3.14 -1.26
CA ILE A 99 11.91 3.31 -2.22
C ILE A 99 12.35 3.03 -3.66
N ILE A 100 13.57 3.42 -4.06
CA ILE A 100 14.08 3.14 -5.40
C ILE A 100 14.33 1.65 -5.59
N ALA A 101 14.88 0.96 -4.58
CA ALA A 101 15.05 -0.49 -4.61
C ALA A 101 13.69 -1.20 -4.72
N MET A 102 12.71 -0.79 -3.91
CA MET A 102 11.35 -1.32 -3.93
C MET A 102 10.66 -1.11 -5.30
N LEU A 103 10.74 0.10 -5.86
CA LEU A 103 10.23 0.37 -7.22
C LEU A 103 10.94 -0.49 -8.27
N GLY A 104 12.25 -0.66 -8.15
CA GLY A 104 13.07 -1.46 -9.06
C GLY A 104 12.67 -2.94 -9.11
N VAL A 105 12.40 -3.54 -7.95
CA VAL A 105 12.01 -4.97 -7.85
C VAL A 105 10.55 -5.22 -8.23
N ARG A 106 9.68 -4.21 -8.09
CA ARG A 106 8.24 -4.30 -8.43
C ARG A 106 7.87 -3.79 -9.81
N ARG A 107 8.82 -3.26 -10.59
CA ARG A 107 8.55 -2.64 -11.91
C ARG A 107 7.83 -3.51 -12.95
N PHE A 108 7.81 -4.83 -12.74
CA PHE A 108 7.14 -5.79 -13.62
C PHE A 108 5.93 -6.46 -12.97
N GLU A 109 5.60 -6.09 -11.74
CA GLU A 109 4.39 -6.57 -11.08
C GLU A 109 3.15 -5.87 -11.68
N PRO A 110 2.00 -6.56 -11.71
CA PRO A 110 0.74 -5.91 -12.06
C PRO A 110 0.45 -4.73 -11.12
N GLU A 111 -0.10 -3.65 -11.67
CA GLU A 111 -0.47 -2.45 -10.90
C GLU A 111 -1.37 -2.76 -9.71
N GLN A 112 -2.27 -3.74 -9.85
CA GLN A 112 -3.18 -4.20 -8.79
C GLN A 112 -2.46 -4.79 -7.57
N GLN A 113 -1.18 -5.14 -7.71
CA GLN A 113 -0.31 -5.61 -6.63
C GLN A 113 0.67 -4.51 -6.21
N MET A 114 1.33 -3.87 -7.18
CA MET A 114 2.35 -2.85 -6.95
C MET A 114 1.80 -1.59 -6.27
N ILE A 115 0.69 -1.04 -6.77
CA ILE A 115 0.18 0.26 -6.31
C ILE A 115 -0.31 0.20 -4.86
N PRO A 116 -1.17 -0.76 -4.46
CA PRO A 116 -1.54 -0.93 -3.05
C PRO A 116 -0.34 -1.04 -2.11
N TRP A 117 0.71 -1.75 -2.55
CA TRP A 117 1.92 -1.96 -1.76
C TRP A 117 2.69 -0.65 -1.52
N LEU A 118 2.93 0.13 -2.58
CA LEU A 118 3.60 1.43 -2.48
C LEU A 118 2.78 2.44 -1.67
N LEU A 119 1.45 2.43 -1.84
CA LEU A 119 0.54 3.28 -1.07
C LEU A 119 0.53 2.92 0.41
N ALA A 120 0.67 1.64 0.77
CA ALA A 120 0.75 1.23 2.18
C ALA A 120 1.98 1.81 2.89
N VAL A 121 3.12 1.92 2.20
CA VAL A 121 4.33 2.56 2.74
C VAL A 121 4.10 4.05 3.00
N ALA A 122 3.52 4.78 2.03
CA ALA A 122 3.19 6.18 2.23
C ALA A 122 2.15 6.36 3.36
N THR A 123 1.15 5.48 3.42
CA THR A 123 0.06 5.57 4.39
C THR A 123 0.53 5.41 5.82
N ASP A 124 1.60 4.64 6.07
CA ASP A 124 2.20 4.52 7.40
C ASP A 124 2.71 5.86 7.93
N TRP A 125 3.57 6.54 7.17
CA TRP A 125 4.07 7.87 7.52
C TRP A 125 2.96 8.91 7.69
N TYR A 126 1.94 8.85 6.82
CA TYR A 126 0.79 9.74 6.94
C TYR A 126 -0.03 9.48 8.22
N THR A 127 -0.23 8.20 8.55
CA THR A 127 -0.95 7.77 9.75
C THR A 127 -0.22 8.19 11.02
N GLU A 128 1.09 7.97 11.07
CA GLU A 128 1.94 8.37 12.18
C GLU A 128 1.86 9.88 12.45
N TRP A 129 1.96 10.67 11.38
CA TRP A 129 1.81 12.11 11.46
C TRP A 129 0.43 12.52 12.00
N GLU A 130 -0.67 11.95 11.47
CA GLU A 130 -2.02 12.30 11.93
C GLU A 130 -2.25 11.89 13.40
N LEU A 131 -1.73 10.75 13.82
CA LEU A 131 -1.82 10.31 15.22
C LEU A 131 -1.03 11.23 16.15
N ARG A 132 0.18 11.63 15.76
CA ARG A 132 1.01 12.59 16.51
C ARG A 132 0.33 13.95 16.64
N ASP A 133 -0.21 14.47 15.54
CA ASP A 133 -0.94 15.74 15.52
C ASP A 133 -2.18 15.69 16.43
N ARG A 134 -2.98 14.62 16.32
CA ARG A 134 -4.16 14.39 17.19
C ARG A 134 -3.79 14.31 18.67
N LEU A 135 -2.67 13.66 19.00
CA LEU A 135 -2.18 13.54 20.38
C LEU A 135 -1.46 14.80 20.88
N ARG A 136 -1.22 15.80 20.00
CA ARG A 136 -0.53 17.07 20.29
C ARG A 136 0.82 16.85 20.97
N THR A 137 1.52 15.78 20.61
CA THR A 137 2.82 15.43 21.21
C THR A 137 3.98 16.27 20.66
N GLY A 138 3.71 17.16 19.70
CA GLY A 138 4.71 18.06 19.11
C GLY A 138 5.65 17.34 18.13
N ALA A 139 6.45 18.12 17.40
CA ALA A 139 7.44 17.60 16.46
C ALA A 139 8.85 17.70 17.05
N ALA A 140 9.62 16.61 16.95
CA ALA A 140 11.03 16.59 17.32
C ALA A 140 11.89 17.13 16.16
N TYR A 141 11.99 18.46 16.03
CA TYR A 141 12.71 19.09 14.92
C TYR A 141 14.23 18.87 14.91
N TRP A 142 14.79 18.30 15.99
CA TRP A 142 16.21 17.98 16.14
C TRP A 142 16.53 16.50 15.86
N ASP A 143 15.52 15.70 15.52
CA ASP A 143 15.69 14.30 15.14
C ASP A 143 16.54 14.17 13.87
N ASN A 144 17.32 13.09 13.74
CA ASN A 144 18.10 12.81 12.53
C ASN A 144 17.22 12.35 11.36
N HIS A 145 15.98 11.93 11.65
CA HIS A 145 14.96 11.65 10.66
C HIS A 145 14.17 12.91 10.31
N ARG A 146 13.68 12.93 9.07
CA ARG A 146 12.64 13.89 8.69
C ARG A 146 11.37 13.66 9.48
N LEU A 147 10.58 14.74 9.61
CA LEU A 147 9.21 14.66 10.10
C LEU A 147 8.41 13.64 9.28
N GLU A 148 7.49 12.94 9.92
CA GLU A 148 6.71 11.87 9.29
C GLU A 148 5.97 12.38 8.05
N ILE A 149 5.40 13.59 8.11
CA ILE A 149 4.74 14.22 6.96
C ILE A 149 5.70 14.57 5.81
N GLN A 150 6.96 14.87 6.11
CA GLN A 150 7.98 15.09 5.08
C GLN A 150 8.41 13.77 4.43
N ARG A 151 8.55 12.69 5.22
CA ARG A 151 8.81 11.33 4.70
C ARG A 151 7.67 10.89 3.79
N PHE A 152 6.42 11.08 4.20
CA PHE A 152 5.24 10.85 3.38
C PHE A 152 5.33 11.53 2.01
N HIS A 153 5.51 12.86 1.97
CA HIS A 153 5.56 13.58 0.69
C HIS A 153 6.77 13.21 -0.16
N ASN A 154 7.90 12.81 0.44
CA ASN A 154 9.06 12.33 -0.30
C ASN A 154 8.82 10.95 -0.93
N VAL A 155 8.20 10.02 -0.19
CA VAL A 155 7.82 8.70 -0.73
C VAL A 155 6.83 8.86 -1.87
N VAL A 156 5.74 9.61 -1.66
CA VAL A 156 4.72 9.85 -2.70
C VAL A 156 5.33 10.49 -3.94
N CYS A 157 6.23 11.45 -3.76
CA CYS A 157 6.93 12.08 -4.87
C CYS A 157 7.80 11.09 -5.68
N LEU A 158 8.56 10.23 -5.01
CA LEU A 158 9.41 9.25 -5.70
C LEU A 158 8.58 8.15 -6.38
N VAL A 159 7.43 7.78 -5.81
CA VAL A 159 6.45 6.89 -6.45
C VAL A 159 5.88 7.55 -7.71
N TYR A 160 5.34 8.76 -7.61
CA TYR A 160 4.80 9.50 -8.76
C TYR A 160 5.85 9.69 -9.86
N GLY A 161 7.04 10.18 -9.49
CA GLY A 161 8.14 10.42 -10.43
C GLY A 161 8.69 9.16 -11.12
N SER A 162 8.37 7.97 -10.61
CA SER A 162 8.78 6.71 -11.22
C SER A 162 8.01 6.38 -12.49
N ASN A 163 6.72 6.76 -12.53
CA ASN A 163 5.85 6.59 -13.68
C ASN A 163 4.63 7.55 -13.58
N PRO A 164 4.79 8.83 -13.99
CA PRO A 164 3.71 9.81 -13.89
C PRO A 164 2.44 9.42 -14.65
N GLU A 165 2.55 8.62 -15.72
CA GLU A 165 1.39 8.15 -16.50
C GLU A 165 0.50 7.19 -15.68
N VAL A 166 1.11 6.33 -14.87
CA VAL A 166 0.39 5.38 -14.00
C VAL A 166 -0.12 6.06 -12.73
N PHE A 167 0.59 7.08 -12.25
CA PHE A 167 0.32 7.73 -10.97
C PHE A 167 -0.33 9.12 -11.10
N ASP A 168 -0.83 9.50 -12.28
CA ASP A 168 -1.38 10.84 -12.55
C ASP A 168 -2.47 11.24 -11.54
N ASP A 169 -3.31 10.28 -11.15
CA ASP A 169 -4.37 10.41 -10.16
C ASP A 169 -3.91 10.79 -8.73
N LEU A 170 -2.59 10.86 -8.47
CA LEU A 170 -2.03 11.40 -7.24
C LEU A 170 -1.83 12.92 -7.29
N MET A 171 -1.58 13.49 -8.47
CA MET A 171 -1.28 14.91 -8.65
C MET A 171 -2.52 15.77 -8.38
N ASP A 172 -2.28 17.00 -7.88
CA ASP A 172 -3.33 17.95 -7.52
C ASP A 172 -4.30 17.41 -6.46
N THR A 173 -3.77 16.53 -5.60
CA THR A 173 -4.47 16.03 -4.42
C THR A 173 -3.76 16.51 -3.16
N ARG A 174 -4.42 16.31 -2.01
CA ARG A 174 -3.78 16.50 -0.70
C ARG A 174 -2.55 15.61 -0.47
N PHE A 175 -2.41 14.50 -1.21
CA PHE A 175 -1.26 13.60 -1.07
C PHE A 175 -0.05 14.09 -1.88
N LEU A 176 -0.30 14.70 -3.03
CA LEU A 176 0.73 15.29 -3.87
C LEU A 176 0.23 16.62 -4.48
N PRO A 177 0.42 17.75 -3.77
CA PRO A 177 0.12 19.06 -4.31
C PRO A 177 0.87 19.28 -5.63
N PHE A 178 0.23 19.97 -6.59
CA PHE A 178 0.83 20.22 -7.91
C PHE A 178 2.25 20.78 -7.82
N GLU A 179 2.47 21.76 -6.94
CA GLU A 179 3.78 22.38 -6.71
C GLU A 179 4.86 21.37 -6.29
N ARG A 180 4.51 20.34 -5.52
CA ARG A 180 5.43 19.27 -5.12
C ARG A 180 5.72 18.32 -6.29
N ALA A 181 4.72 18.04 -7.12
CA ALA A 181 4.78 17.09 -8.23
C ALA A 181 5.77 17.51 -9.32
N VAL A 182 5.90 18.82 -9.59
CA VAL A 182 6.70 19.38 -10.69
C VAL A 182 8.14 18.82 -10.74
N ASN A 183 8.75 18.56 -9.58
CA ASN A 183 10.15 18.10 -9.51
C ASN A 183 10.30 16.58 -9.32
N CYS A 184 9.20 15.84 -9.22
CA CYS A 184 9.24 14.45 -8.77
C CYS A 184 9.92 13.49 -9.76
N GLU A 185 9.68 13.65 -11.06
CA GLU A 185 10.42 12.88 -12.07
C GLU A 185 11.93 13.12 -11.99
N TYR A 186 12.34 14.36 -11.77
CA TYR A 186 13.75 14.72 -11.64
C TYR A 186 14.37 14.08 -10.39
N GLU A 187 13.70 14.19 -9.24
CA GLU A 187 14.15 13.57 -7.99
C GLU A 187 14.21 12.04 -8.08
N TYR A 188 13.22 11.41 -8.71
CA TYR A 188 13.24 9.97 -8.98
C TYR A 188 14.45 9.59 -9.84
N LYS A 189 14.66 10.27 -10.98
CA LYS A 189 15.80 10.01 -11.88
C LYS A 189 17.15 10.24 -11.18
N GLN A 190 17.23 11.22 -10.27
CA GLN A 190 18.42 11.47 -9.46
C GLN A 190 18.69 10.31 -8.50
N ALA A 191 17.69 9.89 -7.71
CA ALA A 191 17.84 8.81 -6.74
C ALA A 191 18.10 7.45 -7.45
N GLN A 192 17.41 7.19 -8.56
CA GLN A 192 17.64 6.00 -9.38
C GLN A 192 19.07 5.95 -9.94
N ARG A 193 19.59 7.07 -10.43
CA ARG A 193 20.97 7.17 -10.91
C ARG A 193 21.98 6.95 -9.79
N ALA A 194 21.75 7.49 -8.60
CA ALA A 194 22.63 7.30 -7.45
C ALA A 194 22.70 5.82 -7.04
N LEU A 195 21.55 5.14 -6.89
CA LEU A 195 21.53 3.72 -6.54
C LEU A 195 22.14 2.85 -7.64
N ARG A 196 21.88 3.18 -8.92
CA ARG A 196 22.50 2.51 -10.06
C ARG A 196 24.02 2.62 -10.01
N TRP A 197 24.55 3.83 -9.81
CA TRP A 197 25.98 4.07 -9.69
C TRP A 197 26.59 3.24 -8.56
N ALA A 198 26.03 3.29 -7.35
CA ALA A 198 26.53 2.51 -6.22
C ALA A 198 26.60 1.01 -6.57
N SER A 199 25.59 0.54 -7.27
CA SER A 199 25.48 -0.86 -7.64
C SER A 199 26.35 -1.27 -8.84
N GLU A 200 26.78 -0.33 -9.68
CA GLU A 200 27.80 -0.54 -10.71
C GLU A 200 29.22 -0.53 -10.13
N GLN A 201 29.49 0.35 -9.15
CA GLN A 201 30.80 0.46 -8.50
C GLN A 201 31.08 -0.69 -7.52
N HIS A 202 30.06 -1.12 -6.79
CA HIS A 202 30.20 -2.08 -5.69
C HIS A 202 29.50 -3.42 -5.97
N GLY A 203 28.96 -3.62 -7.17
CA GLY A 203 28.36 -4.87 -7.60
C GLY A 203 29.37 -5.91 -8.09
N TYR A 204 28.88 -7.12 -8.36
CA TYR A 204 29.67 -8.16 -9.01
C TYR A 204 29.93 -7.82 -10.48
N LYS A 205 31.15 -8.09 -10.95
CA LYS A 205 31.54 -7.91 -12.35
C LYS A 205 31.05 -9.08 -13.19
N ALA A 206 30.97 -8.88 -14.51
CA ALA A 206 30.61 -9.95 -15.44
C ALA A 206 31.56 -11.15 -15.28
N GLY A 207 31.00 -12.35 -15.08
CA GLY A 207 31.75 -13.59 -14.86
C GLY A 207 32.11 -13.89 -13.41
N GLU A 208 31.87 -12.97 -12.46
CA GLU A 208 31.96 -13.28 -11.03
C GLU A 208 30.69 -14.02 -10.57
N THR A 209 30.87 -15.05 -9.73
CA THR A 209 29.75 -15.75 -9.09
C THR A 209 29.38 -15.04 -7.80
N PRO A 210 28.14 -14.53 -7.66
CA PRO A 210 27.73 -13.91 -6.42
C PRO A 210 27.63 -14.90 -5.27
N ASP A 211 28.05 -14.46 -4.06
CA ASP A 211 27.83 -15.22 -2.84
C ASP A 211 26.40 -14.94 -2.34
N ALA A 212 25.46 -15.78 -2.77
CA ALA A 212 24.05 -15.64 -2.40
C ALA A 212 23.79 -15.84 -0.89
N ASP A 213 24.74 -16.43 -0.15
CA ASP A 213 24.67 -16.67 1.29
C ASP A 213 25.41 -15.59 2.10
N ARG A 214 25.87 -14.52 1.44
CA ARG A 214 26.52 -13.35 2.08
C ARG A 214 25.60 -12.62 3.05
N VAL A 215 24.29 -12.67 2.81
CA VAL A 215 23.26 -12.10 3.68
C VAL A 215 22.37 -13.24 4.17
N LYS A 216 22.29 -13.44 5.49
CA LYS A 216 21.51 -14.53 6.11
C LYS A 216 20.35 -13.98 6.92
N VAL A 217 19.30 -14.79 7.06
CA VAL A 217 18.11 -14.45 7.86
C VAL A 217 18.01 -15.41 9.04
N SER A 218 17.72 -14.87 10.21
CA SER A 218 17.64 -15.56 11.50
C SER A 218 16.37 -15.12 12.22
N TYR A 219 15.56 -16.08 12.66
CA TYR A 219 14.31 -15.82 13.38
C TYR A 219 14.40 -16.37 14.81
N LYS A 220 14.44 -15.50 15.82
CA LYS A 220 14.34 -15.92 17.23
C LYS A 220 12.88 -16.23 17.57
N THR A 221 12.64 -17.06 18.58
CA THR A 221 11.27 -17.41 18.99
C THR A 221 10.51 -16.20 19.55
N PRO A 222 9.33 -15.83 19.00
CA PRO A 222 8.50 -14.78 19.58
C PRO A 222 7.95 -15.18 20.96
N ASN A 223 7.96 -14.24 21.91
CA ASN A 223 7.55 -14.50 23.30
C ASN A 223 6.02 -14.42 23.53
N ASN A 224 5.24 -13.99 22.53
CA ASN A 224 3.81 -13.79 22.62
C ASN A 224 3.06 -14.28 21.37
N ALA A 225 1.73 -14.42 21.47
CA ALA A 225 0.91 -14.98 20.39
C ALA A 225 0.85 -14.09 19.14
N LEU A 226 0.85 -12.76 19.32
CA LEU A 226 0.84 -11.82 18.21
C LEU A 226 2.13 -11.92 17.38
N GLY A 227 3.30 -11.93 18.04
CA GLY A 227 4.59 -12.10 17.38
C GLY A 227 4.69 -13.43 16.63
N LYS A 228 4.12 -14.53 17.16
CA LYS A 228 4.06 -15.82 16.44
C LYS A 228 3.21 -15.73 15.17
N MET A 229 2.07 -15.05 15.24
CA MET A 229 1.20 -14.84 14.08
C MET A 229 1.91 -14.01 13.00
N LEU A 230 2.51 -12.89 13.39
CA LEU A 230 3.20 -11.97 12.48
C LEU A 230 4.44 -12.60 11.86
N LEU A 231 5.23 -13.34 12.65
CA LEU A 231 6.34 -14.14 12.11
C LEU A 231 5.85 -15.15 11.06
N GLY A 232 4.68 -15.76 11.27
CA GLY A 232 4.05 -16.63 10.28
C GLY A 232 3.74 -15.92 8.95
N TRP A 233 3.26 -14.69 8.99
CA TRP A 233 3.06 -13.86 7.78
C TRP A 233 4.38 -13.56 7.07
N VAL A 234 5.40 -13.15 7.84
CA VAL A 234 6.74 -12.88 7.29
C VAL A 234 7.31 -14.10 6.59
N GLN A 235 7.34 -15.25 7.26
CA GLN A 235 7.92 -16.49 6.72
C GLN A 235 7.13 -17.02 5.52
N SER A 236 5.80 -16.99 5.56
CA SER A 236 4.97 -17.47 4.45
C SER A 236 5.06 -16.59 3.20
N SER A 237 5.41 -15.31 3.35
CA SER A 237 5.63 -14.41 2.22
C SER A 237 6.89 -14.73 1.42
N GLY A 238 7.93 -15.31 2.04
CA GLY A 238 9.27 -15.50 1.45
C GLY A 238 9.98 -14.21 1.05
N MET A 239 9.45 -13.06 1.46
CA MET A 239 9.90 -11.73 1.04
C MET A 239 11.28 -11.41 1.59
N VAL A 240 11.51 -11.68 2.89
CA VAL A 240 12.76 -11.32 3.56
C VAL A 240 13.93 -12.09 2.97
N GLU A 241 13.78 -13.40 2.76
CA GLU A 241 14.80 -14.26 2.15
C GLU A 241 15.06 -13.84 0.69
N THR A 242 14.01 -13.44 -0.03
CA THR A 242 14.14 -12.93 -1.40
C THR A 242 14.94 -11.62 -1.42
N ARG A 243 14.65 -10.67 -0.53
CA ARG A 243 15.38 -9.40 -0.44
C ARG A 243 16.81 -9.59 0.05
N ALA A 244 17.03 -10.46 1.03
CA ALA A 244 18.37 -10.85 1.48
C ALA A 244 19.22 -11.40 0.33
N ARG A 245 18.69 -12.35 -0.44
CA ARG A 245 19.37 -12.92 -1.61
C ARG A 245 19.61 -11.88 -2.70
N GLN A 246 18.64 -11.04 -2.99
CA GLN A 246 18.79 -9.97 -3.99
C GLN A 246 19.90 -9.00 -3.58
N MET A 247 19.96 -8.61 -2.32
CA MET A 247 21.01 -7.74 -1.81
C MET A 247 22.39 -8.41 -1.87
N ALA A 248 22.48 -9.66 -1.39
CA ALA A 248 23.69 -10.49 -1.42
C ALA A 248 24.26 -10.70 -2.83
N THR A 249 23.37 -10.82 -3.82
CA THR A 249 23.75 -11.05 -5.23
C THR A 249 23.98 -9.77 -6.01
N ARG A 250 23.45 -8.63 -5.53
CA ARG A 250 23.59 -7.34 -6.20
C ARG A 250 24.86 -6.59 -5.81
N PHE A 251 25.29 -6.71 -4.55
CA PHE A 251 26.43 -5.97 -3.98
C PHE A 251 27.48 -6.91 -3.39
N ARG A 252 28.74 -6.50 -3.49
CA ARG A 252 29.90 -7.19 -2.92
C ARG A 252 30.18 -6.69 -1.51
N PHE A 253 29.41 -7.16 -0.53
CA PHE A 253 29.68 -6.82 0.86
C PHE A 253 31.05 -7.35 1.32
N PRO A 254 31.84 -6.53 2.04
CA PRO A 254 33.17 -6.92 2.53
C PRO A 254 33.12 -7.97 3.63
N ARG A 255 31.96 -8.11 4.30
CA ARG A 255 31.71 -9.06 5.39
C ARG A 255 30.31 -9.65 5.27
N PRO A 256 30.06 -10.83 5.89
CA PRO A 256 28.72 -11.38 5.98
C PRO A 256 27.78 -10.46 6.77
N ILE A 257 26.53 -10.37 6.33
CA ILE A 257 25.45 -9.62 7.00
C ILE A 257 24.41 -10.61 7.53
N SER A 258 23.83 -10.32 8.69
CA SER A 258 22.68 -11.03 9.23
C SER A 258 21.46 -10.12 9.32
N ILE A 259 20.27 -10.67 9.06
CA ILE A 259 18.98 -10.08 9.40
C ILE A 259 18.40 -10.91 10.54
N ASP A 260 18.27 -10.33 11.72
CA ASP A 260 17.79 -11.01 12.92
C ASP A 260 16.42 -10.46 13.33
N PHE A 261 15.43 -11.34 13.38
CA PHE A 261 14.11 -11.03 13.94
C PHE A 261 14.07 -11.46 15.41
N GLU A 262 13.81 -10.53 16.31
CA GLU A 262 13.86 -10.79 17.75
C GLU A 262 12.84 -9.99 18.57
N ASN A 263 12.75 -10.29 19.87
CA ASN A 263 11.90 -9.55 20.80
C ASN A 263 12.71 -8.42 21.42
N CYS A 264 12.31 -7.17 21.20
CA CYS A 264 13.03 -5.99 21.68
C CYS A 264 12.40 -5.34 22.91
N GLY A 265 11.31 -5.92 23.43
CA GLY A 265 10.67 -5.43 24.65
C GLY A 265 9.79 -4.22 24.36
N SER A 266 10.25 -3.02 24.71
CA SER A 266 9.47 -1.78 24.52
C SER A 266 9.80 -1.03 23.23
N SER A 267 10.87 -1.40 22.52
CA SER A 267 11.26 -0.78 21.26
C SER A 267 10.48 -1.38 20.11
N SER A 268 9.87 -0.55 19.29
CA SER A 268 9.14 -0.93 18.07
C SER A 268 9.91 -0.47 16.84
N ASP A 269 11.18 -0.86 16.73
CA ASP A 269 12.12 -0.35 15.74
C ASP A 269 12.76 -1.46 14.91
N ALA A 270 13.47 -1.06 13.86
CA ALA A 270 14.50 -1.85 13.21
C ALA A 270 15.73 -0.97 13.08
N TYR A 271 16.91 -1.58 13.01
CA TYR A 271 18.16 -0.82 12.99
C TYR A 271 19.35 -1.65 12.50
N TRP A 272 20.27 -0.97 11.82
CA TRP A 272 21.58 -1.48 11.43
C TRP A 272 22.59 -1.37 12.57
N HIS A 273 23.15 -2.51 12.96
CA HIS A 273 24.25 -2.63 13.89
C HIS A 273 25.59 -2.71 13.16
N GLN A 274 26.23 -1.55 12.97
CA GLN A 274 27.55 -1.45 12.32
C GLN A 274 28.59 -2.44 12.91
N PRO A 275 28.81 -2.57 14.24
CA PRO A 275 29.88 -3.43 14.75
C PRO A 275 29.72 -4.93 14.43
N THR A 276 28.47 -5.42 14.34
CA THR A 276 28.18 -6.85 14.14
C THR A 276 27.70 -7.19 12.72
N ALA A 277 27.46 -6.19 11.87
CA ALA A 277 26.86 -6.37 10.55
C ALA A 277 25.46 -7.03 10.64
N THR A 278 24.63 -6.52 11.54
CA THR A 278 23.32 -7.09 11.82
C THR A 278 22.23 -6.06 11.56
N ILE A 279 21.26 -6.40 10.73
CA ILE A 279 19.97 -5.71 10.69
C ILE A 279 19.08 -6.40 11.72
N THR A 280 18.71 -5.71 12.79
CA THR A 280 17.74 -6.23 13.75
C THR A 280 16.35 -5.71 13.40
N VAL A 281 15.36 -6.60 13.35
CA VAL A 281 13.95 -6.27 13.17
C VAL A 281 13.16 -6.77 14.38
N CYS A 282 12.60 -5.85 15.15
CA CYS A 282 11.82 -6.19 16.33
C CYS A 282 10.44 -6.73 15.96
N TYR A 283 9.97 -7.79 16.62
CA TYR A 283 8.59 -8.27 16.45
C TYR A 283 7.55 -7.22 16.85
N GLU A 284 7.92 -6.33 17.78
CA GLU A 284 7.12 -5.19 18.20
C GLU A 284 6.90 -4.17 17.07
N LEU A 285 7.87 -3.99 16.16
CA LEU A 285 7.69 -3.15 14.97
C LEU A 285 6.60 -3.71 14.04
N LEU A 286 6.55 -5.03 13.84
CA LEU A 286 5.48 -5.66 13.05
C LEU A 286 4.10 -5.45 13.69
N GLY A 287 4.05 -5.52 15.02
CA GLY A 287 2.83 -5.25 15.79
C GLY A 287 2.40 -3.77 15.69
N HIS A 288 3.38 -2.88 15.61
CA HIS A 288 3.15 -1.46 15.37
C HIS A 288 2.58 -1.20 13.97
N PHE A 289 3.14 -1.79 12.92
CA PHE A 289 2.54 -1.70 11.58
C PHE A 289 1.12 -2.27 11.52
N LEU A 290 0.85 -3.37 12.22
CA LEU A 290 -0.51 -3.91 12.33
C LEU A 290 -1.46 -2.91 13.02
N LYS A 291 -0.98 -2.16 14.01
CA LYS A 291 -1.75 -1.10 14.66
C LYS A 291 -1.98 0.08 13.69
N MET A 292 -0.97 0.49 12.93
CA MET A 292 -1.09 1.57 11.95
C MET A 292 -2.08 1.20 10.83
N ALA A 293 -2.08 -0.06 10.36
CA ALA A 293 -3.01 -0.55 9.35
C ALA A 293 -4.49 -0.40 9.74
N LYS A 294 -4.82 -0.41 11.04
CA LYS A 294 -6.19 -0.24 11.54
C LYS A 294 -6.69 1.19 11.45
N TYR A 295 -5.80 2.17 11.38
CA TYR A 295 -6.20 3.57 11.32
C TYR A 295 -6.95 3.91 10.03
N PRO A 296 -6.43 3.64 8.81
CA PRO A 296 -7.15 3.91 7.57
C PRO A 296 -8.44 3.08 7.45
N LEU A 297 -8.49 1.87 8.02
CA LEU A 297 -9.71 1.06 8.10
C LEU A 297 -10.83 1.75 8.90
N ASN A 298 -10.46 2.45 9.98
CA ASN A 298 -11.41 3.15 10.83
C ASN A 298 -11.68 4.61 10.38
N ASN A 299 -10.92 5.12 9.41
CA ASN A 299 -11.02 6.50 8.93
C ASN A 299 -10.89 6.57 7.38
N PRO A 300 -11.69 5.79 6.62
CA PRO A 300 -11.46 5.59 5.19
C PRO A 300 -11.73 6.85 4.35
N ASP A 301 -12.65 7.73 4.79
CA ASP A 301 -13.17 8.84 3.99
C ASP A 301 -12.10 9.70 3.32
N ARG A 302 -11.04 10.06 4.05
CA ARG A 302 -9.96 10.90 3.54
C ARG A 302 -9.15 10.21 2.46
N ALA A 303 -8.85 8.93 2.65
CA ALA A 303 -8.10 8.14 1.68
C ALA A 303 -8.96 7.84 0.45
N CYS A 304 -10.25 7.54 0.63
CA CYS A 304 -11.22 7.27 -0.43
C CYS A 304 -11.57 8.47 -1.31
N GLN A 305 -11.14 9.68 -0.95
CA GLN A 305 -11.25 10.88 -1.80
C GLN A 305 -10.14 10.95 -2.85
N ILE A 306 -9.08 10.16 -2.71
CA ILE A 306 -7.98 10.11 -3.67
C ILE A 306 -8.36 9.13 -4.78
N PRO A 307 -8.43 9.56 -6.06
CA PRO A 307 -8.87 8.70 -7.15
C PRO A 307 -8.08 7.39 -7.24
N LEU A 308 -6.75 7.46 -7.15
CA LEU A 308 -5.90 6.28 -7.18
C LEU A 308 -6.21 5.29 -6.04
N VAL A 309 -6.42 5.79 -4.81
CA VAL A 309 -6.78 4.94 -3.67
C VAL A 309 -8.14 4.29 -3.90
N ARG A 310 -9.12 5.04 -4.42
CA ARG A 310 -10.45 4.51 -4.71
C ARG A 310 -10.39 3.37 -5.74
N VAL A 311 -9.57 3.50 -6.78
CA VAL A 311 -9.39 2.45 -7.79
C VAL A 311 -8.76 1.18 -7.22
N TYR A 312 -7.66 1.31 -6.45
CA TYR A 312 -6.85 0.15 -6.08
C TYR A 312 -7.09 -0.40 -4.65
N LEU A 313 -7.79 0.35 -3.80
CA LEU A 313 -7.97 0.03 -2.39
C LEU A 313 -9.43 0.13 -1.89
N SER A 314 -10.42 0.48 -2.73
CA SER A 314 -11.80 0.69 -2.24
C SER A 314 -12.40 -0.51 -1.52
N GLU A 315 -12.29 -1.71 -2.09
CA GLU A 315 -12.79 -2.95 -1.47
C GLU A 315 -12.07 -3.26 -0.14
N ARG A 316 -10.76 -2.96 -0.07
CA ARG A 316 -9.92 -3.19 1.12
C ARG A 316 -10.20 -2.20 2.25
N LEU A 317 -10.50 -0.95 1.90
CA LEU A 317 -10.79 0.13 2.84
C LEU A 317 -12.27 0.24 3.20
N GLY A 318 -13.16 -0.43 2.46
CA GLY A 318 -14.61 -0.24 2.60
C GLY A 318 -15.05 1.17 2.19
N CYS A 319 -14.48 1.71 1.10
CA CYS A 319 -14.83 3.06 0.66
C CYS A 319 -16.33 3.18 0.35
N PRO A 320 -17.00 4.27 0.79
CA PRO A 320 -18.40 4.47 0.50
C PRO A 320 -18.64 4.63 -1.02
N GLU A 321 -19.77 4.11 -1.49
CA GLU A 321 -20.22 4.30 -2.87
C GLU A 321 -20.30 5.80 -3.19
N GLU A 322 -19.89 6.19 -4.40
CA GLU A 322 -20.07 7.58 -4.84
C GLU A 322 -21.55 7.90 -4.87
N GLN A 323 -21.97 8.90 -4.09
CA GLN A 323 -23.27 9.51 -4.30
C GLN A 323 -23.24 10.12 -5.69
N SER A 324 -23.88 9.46 -6.66
CA SER A 324 -24.17 10.00 -7.97
C SER A 324 -24.75 11.40 -7.77
N LYS A 325 -23.97 12.45 -8.05
CA LYS A 325 -24.50 13.78 -8.27
C LYS A 325 -25.30 13.74 -9.57
N THR A 326 -26.51 13.19 -9.51
CA THR A 326 -27.54 13.51 -10.50
C THR A 326 -27.73 15.02 -10.43
N GLY A 327 -27.40 15.68 -11.53
CA GLY A 327 -27.32 17.14 -11.61
C GLY A 327 -28.55 17.84 -11.05
N GLU A 328 -28.39 18.46 -9.90
CA GLU A 328 -29.19 19.61 -9.54
C GLU A 328 -28.47 20.81 -10.15
N LYS A 329 -28.91 21.19 -11.37
CA LYS A 329 -28.67 22.53 -11.88
C LYS A 329 -29.24 23.48 -10.82
N MET A 330 -28.38 24.11 -10.04
CA MET A 330 -28.77 25.35 -9.37
C MET A 330 -29.00 26.38 -10.47
N ASP A 331 -30.26 26.73 -10.67
CA ASP A 331 -30.68 27.89 -11.44
C ASP A 331 -30.06 29.14 -10.81
N ASN A 332 -28.91 29.57 -11.31
CA ASN A 332 -28.41 30.93 -11.08
C ASN A 332 -29.26 31.92 -11.89
N LYS A 333 -30.45 32.22 -11.36
CA LYS A 333 -31.04 33.57 -11.42
C LYS A 333 -30.87 34.08 -9.99
N THR A 334 -29.97 35.00 -9.69
CA THR A 334 -30.18 36.43 -9.92
C THR A 334 -28.87 37.16 -9.59
N GLU A 335 -28.12 37.59 -10.60
CA GLU A 335 -27.12 38.66 -10.46
C GLU A 335 -27.34 39.65 -11.59
N GLN A 336 -28.40 40.43 -11.45
CA GLN A 336 -28.51 41.77 -12.00
C GLN A 336 -29.12 42.64 -10.89
N GLU A 337 -28.56 43.84 -10.71
CA GLU A 337 -28.92 44.86 -9.72
C GLU A 337 -28.17 44.84 -8.37
N VAL A 338 -26.85 45.06 -8.36
CA VAL A 338 -26.23 46.10 -7.50
C VAL A 338 -25.00 46.68 -8.20
N GLU A 339 -25.19 47.28 -9.37
CA GLU A 339 -24.25 48.28 -9.88
C GLU A 339 -25.09 49.42 -10.44
N GLN A 340 -24.84 50.64 -9.94
CA GLN A 340 -25.55 51.90 -10.19
C GLN A 340 -26.75 52.26 -9.29
N LYS A 341 -26.43 52.93 -8.19
CA LYS A 341 -27.06 54.14 -7.59
C LYS A 341 -26.32 54.34 -6.27
N THR A 342 -25.60 55.39 -5.90
CA THR A 342 -25.37 56.80 -6.29
C THR A 342 -24.24 57.22 -5.33
N GLY A 343 -23.14 57.89 -5.67
CA GLY A 343 -23.12 59.15 -6.41
C GLY A 343 -23.47 60.34 -5.50
N ARG A 344 -22.68 60.63 -4.45
CA ARG A 344 -22.36 62.00 -4.02
C ARG A 344 -21.15 62.06 -3.09
#